data_AF-A0A0M2HTK3-F1
#
_entry.id   AF-A0A0M2HTK3-F1
#
_cell.length_a   1.000
_cell.length_b   1.000
_cell.length_c   1.000
_cell.angle_alpha   90.00
_cell.angle_beta   90.00
_cell.angle_gamma   90.00
#
_symmetry.space_group_name_H-M   'P 1'
#
loop_
_entity.id
_entity.type
_entity.pdbx_description
1 polymer ?
#
loop_
_entity_poly.entity_id
_entity_poly.type
_entity_poly.pdbx_seq_one_letter_code
_entity_poly.pdbx_strand_id
1 'polypeptide(L)'
;MPAASVVRLLTWIGLATGLLGGLLIAFPNVLPAGGPWVQLALGIATLVLAFRARKIGIAKIDGFDGRLSLAAALLGFLVVFFAGQVAFGILVDVANP
;
A
#
# COMPACT_ATOMS: atom_id res chain seq x y z
N MET A 1 17.46 15.13 -9.95
CA MET A 1 16.03 15.46 -9.79
C MET A 1 15.84 16.27 -8.51
N PRO A 2 15.04 17.35 -8.50
CA PRO A 2 14.73 18.11 -7.29
C PRO A 2 14.04 17.24 -6.24
N ALA A 3 14.32 17.44 -4.96
CA ALA A 3 13.76 16.63 -3.87
C ALA A 3 12.22 16.65 -3.85
N ALA A 4 11.60 17.79 -4.19
CA ALA A 4 10.15 17.92 -4.34
C ALA A 4 9.55 17.01 -5.43
N SER A 5 10.26 16.84 -6.56
CA SER A 5 9.83 15.96 -7.65
C SER A 5 9.86 14.49 -7.24
N VAL A 6 10.85 14.09 -6.44
CA VAL A 6 10.99 12.72 -5.93
C VAL A 6 9.88 12.38 -4.93
N VAL A 7 9.56 13.31 -4.03
CA VAL A 7 8.45 13.14 -3.07
C VAL A 7 7.12 13.02 -3.81
N ARG A 8 6.85 13.92 -4.76
CA ARG A 8 5.64 13.88 -5.58
C ARG A 8 5.52 12.54 -6.33
N LEU A 9 6.60 12.07 -6.94
CA LEU A 9 6.64 10.78 -7.64
C LEU A 9 6.35 9.61 -6.68
N LEU A 10 6.99 9.57 -5.51
CA LEU A 10 6.77 8.52 -4.50
C LEU A 10 5.33 8.53 -3.98
N THR A 11 4.73 9.70 -3.79
CA THR A 11 3.34 9.79 -3.34
C THR A 11 2.36 9.36 -4.42
N TRP A 12 2.59 9.73 -5.68
CA TRP A 12 1.76 9.26 -6.80
C TRP A 12 1.87 7.75 -7.02
N ILE A 13 3.08 7.19 -6.92
CA ILE A 13 3.28 5.74 -7.03
C ILE A 13 2.61 5.03 -5.85
N GLY A 14 2.77 5.53 -4.62
CA GLY A 14 2.09 4.98 -3.44
C GLY A 14 0.57 5.03 -3.55
N LEU A 15 0.01 6.12 -4.08
CA LEU A 15 -1.43 6.23 -4.36
C LEU A 15 -1.87 5.22 -5.43
N ALA A 16 -1.11 5.09 -6.51
CA ALA A 16 -1.41 4.15 -7.59
C ALA A 16 -1.37 2.69 -7.09
N THR A 17 -0.36 2.31 -6.29
CA THR A 17 -0.29 0.96 -5.72
C THR A 17 -1.37 0.71 -4.66
N GLY A 18 -1.73 1.72 -3.86
CA GLY A 18 -2.85 1.64 -2.90
C GLY A 18 -4.20 1.47 -3.60
N LEU A 19 -4.43 2.23 -4.69
CA LEU A 19 -5.62 2.10 -5.54
C LEU A 19 -5.70 0.73 -6.21
N LEU A 20 -4.59 0.23 -6.76
CA LEU A 20 -4.53 -1.11 -7.35
C LEU A 20 -4.80 -2.20 -6.31
N GLY A 21 -4.24 -2.07 -5.11
CA GLY A 21 -4.52 -2.97 -3.99
C GLY A 21 -5.99 -2.96 -3.57
N GLY A 22 -6.59 -1.77 -3.45
CA GLY A 22 -8.02 -1.62 -3.14
C GLY A 22 -8.93 -2.15 -4.25
N LEU A 23 -8.56 -1.95 -5.51
CA LEU A 23 -9.29 -2.47 -6.66
C LEU A 23 -9.28 -4.00 -6.68
N LEU A 24 -8.14 -4.62 -6.37
CA LEU A 24 -8.05 -6.08 -6.26
C LEU A 24 -8.88 -6.62 -5.10
N ILE A 25 -9.03 -5.88 -4.00
CA ILE A 25 -9.95 -6.24 -2.90
C ILE A 25 -11.41 -6.18 -3.39
N ALA A 26 -11.78 -5.15 -4.14
CA ALA A 26 -13.14 -5.00 -4.68
C ALA A 26 -13.46 -6.03 -5.78
N PHE A 27 -12.46 -6.50 -6.52
CA PHE A 27 -12.59 -7.47 -7.60
C PHE A 27 -11.72 -8.72 -7.35
N PRO A 28 -12.09 -9.58 -6.37
CA PRO A 28 -11.29 -10.75 -6.00
C PRO A 28 -11.21 -11.81 -7.11
N ASN A 29 -12.20 -11.86 -8.01
CA ASN A 29 -12.26 -12.81 -9.13
C ASN A 29 -11.24 -12.55 -10.24
N VAL A 30 -10.51 -11.43 -10.21
CA VAL A 30 -9.49 -11.09 -11.20
C VAL A 30 -8.20 -11.90 -10.97
N LEU A 31 -7.97 -12.38 -9.73
CA LEU A 31 -6.85 -13.26 -9.37
C LEU A 31 -7.36 -14.49 -8.57
N PRO A 32 -7.90 -15.50 -9.26
CA PRO A 32 -8.52 -16.67 -8.62
C PRO A 32 -7.52 -17.57 -7.86
N ALA A 33 -6.23 -17.49 -8.17
CA ALA A 33 -5.16 -18.17 -7.41
C ALA A 33 -4.09 -17.14 -7.02
N GLY A 34 -3.83 -16.99 -5.72
CA GLY A 34 -2.79 -16.10 -5.20
C GLY A 34 -3.19 -14.63 -4.99
N GLY A 35 -4.43 -14.25 -5.27
CA GLY A 35 -4.94 -12.88 -5.11
C GLY A 35 -4.64 -12.21 -3.75
N PRO A 36 -4.83 -12.90 -2.60
CA PRO A 36 -4.55 -12.33 -1.28
C PRO A 36 -3.06 -12.03 -1.05
N TRP A 37 -2.17 -12.88 -1.57
CA TRP A 37 -0.72 -12.69 -1.45
C TRP A 37 -0.24 -11.52 -2.30
N VAL A 38 -0.80 -11.35 -3.50
CA VAL A 38 -0.51 -10.22 -4.39
C VAL A 38 -1.02 -8.91 -3.79
N GLN A 39 -2.22 -8.92 -3.19
CA GLN A 39 -2.77 -7.76 -2.48
C GLN A 39 -1.92 -7.39 -1.26
N LEU A 40 -1.46 -8.37 -0.48
CA LEU A 40 -0.52 -8.14 0.63
C LEU A 40 0.78 -7.51 0.15
N ALA A 41 1.38 -8.04 -0.92
CA ALA A 41 2.60 -7.49 -1.49
C ALA A 41 2.41 -6.03 -1.96
N LEU A 42 1.28 -5.73 -2.62
CA LEU A 42 0.95 -4.37 -3.07
C LEU A 42 0.68 -3.41 -1.90
N GLY A 43 0.00 -3.87 -0.86
CA GLY A 43 -0.23 -3.09 0.36
C GLY A 43 1.07 -2.76 1.08
N ILE A 44 1.96 -3.75 1.25
CA ILE A 44 3.28 -3.57 1.86
C ILE A 44 4.14 -2.62 1.02
N ALA A 45 4.18 -2.80 -0.30
CA ALA A 45 4.90 -1.90 -1.20
C ALA A 45 4.40 -0.45 -1.08
N THR A 46 3.09 -0.26 -0.99
CA THR A 46 2.47 1.05 -0.77
C THR A 46 2.91 1.69 0.53
N LEU A 47 2.91 0.93 1.64
CA LEU A 47 3.37 1.40 2.94
C LEU A 47 4.84 1.80 2.88
N VAL A 48 5.72 0.94 2.35
CA VAL A 48 7.16 1.20 2.25
C VAL A 48 7.41 2.48 1.44
N LEU A 49 6.73 2.66 0.31
CA LEU A 49 6.84 3.84 -0.53
C LEU A 49 6.34 5.10 0.18
N ALA A 50 5.20 5.03 0.87
CA ALA A 50 4.65 6.14 1.65
C ALA A 50 5.60 6.57 2.78
N PHE A 51 6.15 5.62 3.54
CA PHE A 51 7.11 5.92 4.61
C PHE A 51 8.45 6.45 4.05
N ARG A 52 8.91 5.94 2.90
CA ARG A 52 10.09 6.50 2.21
C ARG A 52 9.85 7.93 1.75
N ALA A 53 8.69 8.24 1.18
CA ALA A 53 8.30 9.58 0.77
C ALA A 53 8.34 10.54 1.97
N ARG A 54 7.78 10.12 3.11
CA ARG A 54 7.79 10.87 4.36
C ARG A 54 9.20 11.12 4.88
N LYS A 55 10.05 10.09 4.91
CA LYS A 55 11.44 10.21 5.39
C LYS A 55 12.22 11.22 4.55
N ILE A 56 12.07 11.18 3.23
CA ILE A 56 12.75 12.12 2.32
C ILE A 56 12.18 13.53 2.45
N GLY A 57 10.85 13.67 2.56
CA GLY A 57 10.17 14.95 2.74
C GLY A 57 10.62 15.67 4.00
N ILE A 58 10.59 15.00 5.16
CA ILE A 58 11.03 15.58 6.44
C ILE A 58 12.52 15.96 6.41
N ALA A 59 13.37 15.14 5.78
CA ALA A 59 14.82 15.36 5.80
C ALA A 59 15.34 16.39 4.79
N LYS A 60 14.59 16.68 3.72
CA LYS A 60 15.07 17.50 2.60
C LYS A 60 14.19 18.69 2.22
N ILE A 61 13.01 18.84 2.81
CA ILE A 61 12.07 19.91 2.49
C ILE A 61 11.71 20.65 3.78
N ASP A 62 12.12 21.91 3.86
CA ASP A 62 11.73 22.80 4.94
C ASP A 62 10.24 23.16 4.78
N GLY A 63 9.43 22.95 5.83
CA GLY A 63 7.97 23.13 5.77
C GLY A 63 7.18 21.98 5.10
N PHE A 64 7.68 20.75 5.13
CA PHE A 64 7.01 19.58 4.52
C PHE A 64 5.58 19.32 5.09
N ASP A 65 4.56 19.43 4.22
CA ASP A 65 3.19 19.01 4.52
C ASP A 65 3.02 17.49 4.34
N GLY A 66 3.17 16.75 5.44
CA GLY A 66 3.15 15.28 5.47
C GLY A 66 1.76 14.64 5.36
N ARG A 67 0.68 15.41 5.21
CA ARG A 67 -0.70 14.88 5.24
C ARG A 67 -1.00 13.92 4.09
N LEU A 68 -0.52 14.23 2.89
CA LEU A 68 -0.73 13.38 1.70
C LEU A 68 0.00 12.03 1.82
N SER A 69 1.22 12.06 2.38
CA SER A 69 1.97 10.85 2.70
C SER A 69 1.28 9.99 3.76
N LEU A 70 0.62 10.62 4.71
CA LEU A 70 -0.13 9.94 5.77
C LEU A 70 -1.41 9.30 5.22
N ALA A 71 -2.11 9.98 4.32
CA ALA A 71 -3.25 9.42 3.59
C ALA A 71 -2.86 8.19 2.76
N ALA A 72 -1.73 8.25 2.04
CA ALA A 72 -1.20 7.11 1.30
C ALA A 72 -0.81 5.93 2.22
N ALA A 73 -0.22 6.22 3.39
CA ALA A 73 0.09 5.20 4.38
C ALA A 73 -1.18 4.53 4.96
N LEU A 74 -2.22 5.31 5.25
CA LEU A 74 -3.52 4.76 5.68
C LEU A 74 -4.15 3.88 4.61
N LEU A 75 -4.05 4.28 3.33
CA LEU A 75 -4.49 3.47 2.20
C LEU A 75 -3.74 2.14 2.10
N GLY A 76 -2.40 2.19 2.17
CA GLY A 76 -1.56 0.99 2.19
C GLY A 76 -1.90 0.08 3.37
N PHE A 77 -2.16 0.65 4.54
CA PHE A 77 -2.56 -0.08 5.74
C PHE A 77 -3.90 -0.80 5.54
N LEU A 78 -4.92 -0.12 5.01
CA LEU A 78 -6.22 -0.70 4.69
C LEU A 78 -6.07 -1.90 3.76
N VAL A 79 -5.28 -1.77 2.69
CA VAL A 79 -5.03 -2.86 1.74
C VAL A 79 -4.39 -4.06 2.43
N VAL A 80 -3.32 -3.86 3.22
CA VAL A 80 -2.66 -4.95 3.96
C VAL A 80 -3.62 -5.60 4.95
N PHE A 81 -4.40 -4.80 5.67
CA PHE A 81 -5.32 -5.29 6.69
C PHE A 81 -6.37 -6.21 6.09
N PHE A 82 -7.09 -5.77 5.04
CA PHE A 82 -8.12 -6.57 4.40
C PHE A 82 -7.55 -7.79 3.67
N ALA A 83 -6.43 -7.64 2.96
CA ALA A 83 -5.76 -8.77 2.31
C ALA A 83 -5.28 -9.82 3.34
N GLY A 84 -4.83 -9.35 4.51
CA GLY A 84 -4.44 -10.20 5.63
C GLY A 84 -5.61 -11.01 6.21
N GLN A 85 -6.81 -10.42 6.33
CA GLN A 85 -7.99 -11.17 6.78
C GLN A 85 -8.35 -12.31 5.80
N VAL A 86 -8.30 -12.06 4.50
CA VAL A 86 -8.59 -13.08 3.48
C VAL A 86 -7.52 -14.17 3.46
N ALA A 87 -6.24 -13.80 3.51
CA ALA A 87 -5.15 -14.76 3.55
C ALA A 87 -5.19 -15.63 4.82
N PHE A 88 -5.56 -15.03 5.96
CA PHE A 88 -5.73 -15.76 7.22
C PHE A 88 -6.92 -16.71 7.16
N GLY A 89 -8.05 -16.30 6.57
CA GLY A 89 -9.20 -17.19 6.34
C GLY A 89 -8.82 -18.44 5.54
N ILE A 90 -8.07 -18.27 4.45
CA ILE A 90 -7.56 -19.39 3.65
C ILE A 90 -6.63 -20.30 4.48
N LEU A 91 -5.73 -19.72 5.27
CA LEU A 91 -4.84 -20.50 6.14
C LEU A 91 -5.60 -21.30 7.20
N VAL A 92 -6.66 -20.72 7.77
CA VAL A 92 -7.52 -21.40 8.75
C VAL A 92 -8.31 -22.53 8.11
N ASP A 93 -8.90 -22.33 6.92
CA ASP A 93 -9.60 -23.39 6.19
C ASP A 93 -8.66 -24.54 5.82
N VAL A 94 -7.42 -24.25 5.43
CA VAL A 94 -6.40 -25.29 5.16
C VAL A 94 -5.98 -26.01 6.46
N ALA A 95 -5.92 -25.31 7.58
CA ALA A 95 -5.49 -25.87 8.86
C ALA A 95 -6.60 -26.66 9.58
N ASN A 96 -7.87 -26.36 9.32
CA ASN A 96 -9.06 -27.02 9.88
C ASN A 96 -9.93 -27.61 8.75
N PRO A 97 -9.54 -28.76 8.17
CA PRO A 97 -10.30 -29.41 7.09
C PRO A 97 -11.64 -29.99 7.54
#